data_AF-A0A367YHJ4-F1
#
_entry.id   AF-A0A367YHJ4-F1
#
_cell.length_a   1.000
_cell.length_b   1.000
_cell.length_c   1.000
_cell.angle_alpha   90.00
_cell.angle_beta   90.00
_cell.angle_gamma   90.00
#
_symmetry.space_group_name_H-M   'P 1'
#
loop_
_entity.id
_entity.type
_entity.pdbx_description
1 polymer ?
#
loop_
_entity_poly.entity_id
_entity_poly.type
_entity_poly.pdbx_seq_one_letter_code
_entity_poly.pdbx_strand_id
1 'polypeptide(L)'
;MKADKPFGALSVCFEIKNILDFEAAGNRIEDYLCRLPIHQDGSCNGLQHYAALAADESGGKAVNLVQVGDSKQDVYVQVMEKVRLKIEEDIKDPTQTERAHSLAQFFLKILSRKLVKRPVMTTVYGVTLSGASAQIKSTIKEILEDHRTNPQKAVYDQQTLERLSALSLSDTTYLAKKVLDSISELFAHAKQIEEWLLQNTRRMLTSYSVHLLDYLEANNPKLYETIYTRPVSFRP
;
A
#
# COMPACT_ATOMS: atom_id res chain seq x y z
N MET A 1 19.21 8.68 20.41
CA MET A 1 17.96 7.93 20.22
C MET A 1 17.88 7.45 18.77
N LYS A 2 18.35 6.23 18.45
CA LYS A 2 18.48 5.74 17.04
C LYS A 2 17.35 4.82 16.57
N ALA A 3 16.47 4.37 17.46
CA ALA A 3 15.39 3.44 17.14
C ALA A 3 14.19 4.13 16.47
N ASP A 4 13.43 3.39 15.66
CA ASP A 4 12.24 3.89 14.93
C ASP A 4 11.15 4.44 15.87
N LYS A 5 10.95 3.80 17.03
CA LYS A 5 10.05 4.24 18.10
C LYS A 5 10.87 4.52 19.37
N PRO A 6 11.45 5.72 19.53
CA PRO A 6 12.49 5.97 20.53
C PRO A 6 12.00 5.78 21.98
N PHE A 7 10.81 6.24 22.31
CA PHE A 7 10.24 6.08 23.66
C PHE A 7 9.78 4.64 23.94
N GLY A 8 9.28 3.93 22.92
CA GLY A 8 8.98 2.50 23.03
C GLY A 8 10.25 1.69 23.30
N ALA A 9 11.33 1.97 22.56
CA ALA A 9 12.63 1.35 22.78
C ALA A 9 13.20 1.66 24.17
N LEU A 10 13.09 2.90 24.64
CA LEU A 10 13.52 3.28 26.00
C LEU A 10 12.74 2.52 27.08
N SER A 11 11.44 2.36 26.90
CA SER A 11 10.58 1.60 27.83
C SER A 11 11.01 0.13 27.91
N VAL A 12 11.33 -0.48 26.76
CA VAL A 12 11.90 -1.83 26.70
C VAL A 12 13.25 -1.89 27.43
N CYS A 13 14.13 -0.89 27.26
CA CYS A 13 15.42 -0.86 27.95
C CYS A 13 15.27 -0.82 29.48
N PHE A 14 14.32 -0.06 30.01
CA PHE A 14 14.04 -0.05 31.44
C PHE A 14 13.50 -1.41 31.92
N GLU A 15 12.60 -2.02 31.16
CA GLU A 15 12.06 -3.33 31.53
C GLU A 15 13.14 -4.42 31.51
N ILE A 16 14.01 -4.44 30.50
CA ILE A 16 15.15 -5.37 30.43
C ILE A 16 16.10 -5.16 31.61
N LYS A 17 16.39 -3.90 31.97
CA LYS A 17 17.20 -3.62 33.15
C LYS A 17 16.58 -4.19 34.42
N ASN A 18 15.27 -4.00 34.62
CA ASN A 18 14.58 -4.53 35.79
C ASN A 18 14.60 -6.07 35.83
N ILE A 19 14.47 -6.73 34.67
CA ILE A 19 14.59 -8.19 34.55
C ILE A 19 16.00 -8.65 34.97
N LEU A 20 17.04 -7.99 34.46
CA LEU A 20 18.44 -8.34 34.78
C LEU A 20 18.77 -8.08 36.26
N ASP A 21 18.28 -6.97 36.82
CA ASP A 21 18.45 -6.67 38.25
C ASP A 21 17.72 -7.70 39.13
N PHE A 22 16.55 -8.19 38.69
CA PHE A 22 15.78 -9.24 39.36
C PHE A 22 16.48 -10.61 39.34
N GLU A 23 17.07 -10.97 38.20
CA GLU A 23 17.90 -12.17 38.05
C GLU A 23 19.17 -12.08 38.92
N ALA A 24 19.85 -10.94 38.91
CA ALA A 24 21.05 -10.70 39.72
C ALA A 24 20.79 -10.81 41.23
N ALA A 25 19.55 -10.58 41.67
CA ALA A 25 19.11 -10.80 43.06
C ALA A 25 18.86 -12.28 43.40
N GLY A 26 19.15 -13.22 42.49
CA GLY A 26 19.02 -14.67 42.69
C GLY A 26 17.64 -15.24 42.33
N ASN A 27 16.77 -14.44 41.72
CA ASN A 27 15.47 -14.91 41.25
C ASN A 27 15.56 -15.46 39.83
N ARG A 28 14.58 -16.26 39.41
CA ARG A 28 14.51 -16.76 38.03
C ARG A 28 13.79 -15.75 37.15
N ILE A 29 14.25 -15.55 35.92
CA ILE A 29 13.67 -14.57 34.97
C ILE A 29 12.17 -14.84 34.74
N GLU A 30 11.75 -16.10 34.64
CA GLU A 30 10.35 -16.48 34.42
C GLU A 30 9.39 -16.05 35.53
N ASP A 31 9.91 -15.77 36.74
CA ASP A 31 9.11 -15.31 37.88
C ASP A 31 8.94 -13.77 37.89
N TYR A 32 9.63 -13.04 37.01
CA TYR A 32 9.50 -11.59 36.90
C TYR A 32 8.16 -11.18 36.28
N LEU A 33 7.40 -10.37 37.02
CA LEU A 33 6.10 -9.85 36.57
C LEU A 33 6.26 -8.67 35.61
N CYS A 34 6.50 -8.96 34.34
CA CYS A 34 6.58 -7.97 33.28
C CYS A 34 5.23 -7.31 32.99
N ARG A 35 5.21 -5.98 32.88
CA ARG A 35 4.00 -5.19 32.55
C ARG A 35 4.09 -4.50 31.19
N LEU A 36 5.16 -4.75 30.45
CA LEU A 36 5.39 -4.10 29.17
C LEU A 36 4.44 -4.68 28.11
N PRO A 37 3.63 -3.85 27.43
CA PRO A 37 2.78 -4.34 26.35
C PRO A 37 3.62 -4.75 25.15
N ILE A 38 3.45 -5.98 24.68
CA ILE A 38 4.12 -6.49 23.48
C ILE A 38 3.20 -6.29 22.27
N HIS A 39 3.65 -5.48 21.32
CA HIS A 39 2.90 -5.23 20.10
C HIS A 39 3.06 -6.39 19.11
N GLN A 40 1.93 -6.99 18.70
CA GLN A 40 1.85 -7.91 17.57
C GLN A 40 1.11 -7.21 16.44
N ASP A 41 1.78 -7.01 15.30
CA ASP A 41 1.21 -6.33 14.14
C ASP A 41 1.29 -7.24 12.90
N GLY A 42 0.16 -7.32 12.19
CA GLY A 42 0.03 -8.14 10.99
C GLY A 42 0.70 -7.49 9.77
N SER A 43 1.12 -8.32 8.82
CA SER A 43 1.79 -7.82 7.62
C SER A 43 0.75 -7.43 6.58
N CYS A 44 0.30 -6.17 6.65
CA CYS A 44 -0.73 -5.61 5.77
C CYS A 44 -2.09 -6.31 5.91
N ASN A 45 -2.79 -6.07 7.04
CA ASN A 45 -4.05 -6.72 7.40
C ASN A 45 -5.11 -6.69 6.29
N GLY A 46 -5.24 -5.59 5.55
CA GLY A 46 -6.22 -5.49 4.46
C GLY A 46 -5.97 -6.53 3.35
N LEU A 47 -4.71 -6.73 2.94
CA LEU A 47 -4.37 -7.76 1.95
C LEU A 47 -4.49 -9.17 2.52
N GLN A 48 -4.24 -9.36 3.82
CA GLN A 48 -4.50 -10.64 4.50
C GLN A 48 -5.99 -11.01 4.44
N HIS A 49 -6.88 -10.06 4.76
CA HIS A 49 -8.32 -10.32 4.67
C HIS A 49 -8.77 -10.59 3.23
N TYR A 50 -8.30 -9.84 2.24
CA TYR A 50 -8.64 -10.11 0.85
C TYR A 50 -8.14 -11.47 0.37
N ALA A 51 -6.89 -11.85 0.69
CA ALA A 51 -6.35 -13.16 0.34
C ALA A 51 -7.15 -14.30 0.98
N ALA A 52 -7.57 -14.14 2.24
CA ALA A 52 -8.41 -15.11 2.93
C ALA A 52 -9.82 -15.21 2.31
N LEU A 53 -10.48 -14.09 2.00
CA LEU A 53 -11.80 -14.05 1.37
C LEU A 53 -11.79 -14.67 -0.03
N ALA A 54 -10.72 -14.44 -0.78
CA ALA A 54 -10.52 -14.99 -2.11
C ALA A 54 -10.05 -16.44 -2.14
N ALA A 55 -9.66 -17.01 -0.98
CA ALA A 55 -8.85 -18.23 -0.91
C ALA A 55 -7.62 -18.18 -1.85
N ASP A 56 -6.99 -17.00 -1.96
CA ASP A 56 -5.85 -16.77 -2.84
C ASP A 56 -4.55 -17.24 -2.15
N GLU A 57 -4.11 -18.45 -2.50
CA GLU A 57 -2.87 -19.02 -1.95
C GLU A 57 -1.64 -18.16 -2.29
N SER A 58 -1.58 -17.61 -3.50
CA SER A 58 -0.44 -16.81 -3.97
C SER A 58 -0.34 -15.48 -3.21
N GLY A 59 -1.47 -14.78 -3.07
CA GLY A 59 -1.58 -13.59 -2.25
C GLY A 59 -1.33 -13.91 -0.77
N GLY A 60 -1.86 -15.03 -0.28
CA GLY A 60 -1.68 -15.52 1.09
C GLY A 60 -0.22 -15.78 1.46
N LYS A 61 0.57 -16.34 0.54
CA LYS A 61 2.03 -16.48 0.67
C LYS A 61 2.71 -15.11 0.79
N ALA A 62 2.35 -14.16 -0.07
CA ALA A 62 2.94 -12.81 -0.08
C ALA A 62 2.71 -12.03 1.24
N VAL A 63 1.61 -12.32 1.95
CA VAL A 63 1.23 -11.65 3.20
C VAL A 63 1.38 -12.52 4.46
N ASN A 64 2.08 -13.65 4.36
CA ASN A 64 2.38 -14.57 5.48
C ASN A 64 1.17 -15.28 6.11
N LEU A 65 0.08 -15.49 5.35
CA LEU A 65 -1.02 -16.38 5.77
C LEU A 65 -0.66 -17.85 5.52
N VAL A 66 0.15 -18.11 4.49
CA VAL A 66 0.69 -19.43 4.18
C VAL A 66 2.19 -19.36 4.44
N GLN A 67 2.70 -20.31 5.23
CA GLN A 67 4.12 -20.37 5.53
C GLN A 67 4.92 -20.72 4.26
N VAL A 68 5.92 -19.90 3.96
CA VAL A 68 6.86 -20.12 2.85
C VAL A 68 8.26 -20.22 3.44
N GLY A 69 8.72 -21.47 3.67
CA GLY A 69 10.00 -21.72 4.33
C GLY A 69 10.06 -21.12 5.74
N ASP A 70 11.27 -20.74 6.15
CA ASP A 70 11.54 -20.20 7.49
C ASP A 70 11.60 -18.66 7.54
N SER A 71 11.50 -17.99 6.38
CA SER A 71 11.65 -16.53 6.29
C SER A 71 10.30 -15.83 6.10
N LYS A 72 10.13 -14.73 6.83
CA LYS A 72 8.97 -13.85 6.69
C LYS A 72 9.01 -13.14 5.34
N GLN A 73 7.90 -13.23 4.62
CA GLN A 73 7.68 -12.56 3.35
C GLN A 73 7.40 -11.07 3.56
N ASP A 74 7.94 -10.24 2.66
CA ASP A 74 7.72 -8.80 2.64
C ASP A 74 7.01 -8.38 1.35
N VAL A 75 5.69 -8.25 1.42
CA VAL A 75 4.85 -7.84 0.28
C VAL A 75 5.33 -6.55 -0.38
N TYR A 76 5.90 -5.61 0.38
CA TYR A 76 6.36 -4.33 -0.17
C TYR A 76 7.62 -4.52 -1.01
N VAL A 77 8.51 -5.44 -0.61
CA VAL A 77 9.69 -5.81 -1.40
C VAL A 77 9.26 -6.56 -2.65
N GLN A 78 8.31 -7.49 -2.56
CA GLN A 78 7.81 -8.22 -3.74
C GLN A 78 7.17 -7.26 -4.76
N VAL A 79 6.36 -6.29 -4.30
CA VAL A 79 5.79 -5.26 -5.18
C VAL A 79 6.89 -4.36 -5.73
N MET A 80 7.87 -3.96 -4.93
CA MET A 80 9.01 -3.15 -5.38
C MET A 80 9.79 -3.85 -6.50
N GLU A 81 10.04 -5.16 -6.40
CA GLU A 81 10.71 -5.93 -7.46
C GLU A 81 9.88 -6.00 -8.74
N LYS A 82 8.55 -6.18 -8.64
CA LYS A 82 7.66 -6.09 -9.81
C LYS A 82 7.71 -4.70 -10.46
N VAL A 83 7.70 -3.64 -9.65
CA VAL A 83 7.83 -2.25 -10.12
C VAL A 83 9.18 -2.05 -10.81
N ARG A 84 10.27 -2.58 -10.26
CA ARG A 84 11.62 -2.52 -10.85
C ARG A 84 11.62 -3.11 -12.25
N LEU A 85 11.09 -4.33 -12.41
CA LEU A 85 11.01 -5.01 -13.71
C LEU A 85 10.22 -4.18 -14.73
N LYS A 86 9.05 -3.65 -14.35
CA LYS A 86 8.24 -2.81 -15.25
C LYS A 86 8.93 -1.49 -15.63
N ILE A 87 9.77 -0.94 -14.76
CA ILE A 87 10.56 0.26 -15.05
C ILE A 87 11.71 -0.10 -16.02
N GLU A 88 12.37 -1.25 -15.82
CA GLU A 88 13.43 -1.73 -16.71
C GLU A 88 12.91 -2.05 -18.13
N GLU A 89 11.68 -2.55 -18.23
CA GLU A 89 10.98 -2.74 -19.50
C GLU A 89 10.72 -1.41 -20.21
N ASP A 90 10.19 -0.40 -19.51
CA ASP A 90 9.97 0.94 -20.07
C ASP A 90 11.29 1.61 -20.53
N ILE A 91 12.40 1.33 -19.86
CA ILE A 91 13.73 1.83 -20.28
C ILE A 91 14.19 1.14 -21.58
N LYS A 92 13.82 -0.13 -21.81
CA LYS A 92 14.22 -0.85 -23.03
C LYS A 92 13.30 -0.58 -24.22
N ASP A 93 12.09 -0.10 -23.95
CA ASP A 93 11.07 0.15 -24.95
C ASP A 93 11.36 1.43 -25.77
N PRO A 94 11.68 1.32 -27.07
CA PRO A 94 12.01 2.46 -27.92
C PRO A 94 10.79 3.32 -28.27
N THR A 95 9.57 2.88 -27.95
CA THR A 95 8.33 3.62 -28.23
C THR A 95 7.99 4.63 -27.14
N GLN A 96 8.69 4.60 -26.00
CA GLN A 96 8.47 5.51 -24.89
C GLN A 96 8.88 6.94 -25.24
N THR A 97 8.12 7.91 -24.75
CA THR A 97 8.50 9.32 -24.85
C THR A 97 9.79 9.59 -24.08
N GLU A 98 10.59 10.55 -24.54
CA GLU A 98 11.84 10.97 -23.87
C GLU A 98 11.61 11.31 -22.39
N ARG A 99 10.47 11.96 -22.09
CA ARG A 99 10.05 12.25 -20.71
C ARG A 99 9.82 10.99 -19.89
N ALA A 100 9.06 10.02 -20.42
CA ALA A 100 8.78 8.76 -19.73
C ALA A 100 10.07 7.98 -19.46
N HIS A 101 10.96 7.92 -20.45
CA HIS A 101 12.25 7.25 -20.33
C HIS A 101 13.14 7.92 -19.25
N SER A 102 13.20 9.25 -19.23
CA SER A 102 13.94 10.01 -18.21
C SER A 102 13.38 9.81 -16.80
N LEU A 103 12.05 9.71 -16.65
CA LEU A 103 11.41 9.39 -15.37
C LEU A 103 11.69 7.94 -14.95
N ALA A 104 11.63 6.99 -15.89
CA ALA A 104 11.90 5.58 -15.65
C ALA A 104 13.32 5.38 -15.09
N GLN A 105 14.34 5.90 -15.76
CA GLN A 105 15.74 5.83 -15.29
C GLN A 105 15.92 6.46 -13.90
N PHE A 106 15.27 7.59 -13.66
CA PHE A 106 15.37 8.28 -12.38
C PHE A 106 14.70 7.50 -11.24
N PHE A 107 13.46 7.06 -11.45
CA PHE A 107 12.74 6.29 -10.45
C PHE A 107 13.39 4.94 -10.18
N LEU A 108 14.04 4.32 -11.17
CA LEU A 108 14.84 3.12 -10.96
C LEU A 108 15.98 3.35 -9.94
N LYS A 109 16.71 4.48 -10.06
CA LYS A 109 17.82 4.83 -9.16
C LYS A 109 17.37 5.03 -7.71
N ILE A 110 16.17 5.58 -7.49
CA ILE A 110 15.67 5.94 -6.15
C ILE A 110 14.67 4.94 -5.57
N LEU A 111 14.28 3.92 -6.35
CA LEU A 111 13.25 2.96 -5.96
C LEU A 111 13.62 2.31 -4.63
N SER A 112 12.67 2.33 -3.69
CA SER A 112 12.90 1.78 -2.37
C SER A 112 11.60 1.30 -1.74
N ARG A 113 11.73 0.37 -0.80
CA ARG A 113 10.60 -0.12 0.00
C ARG A 113 9.83 1.03 0.66
N LYS A 114 10.51 2.09 1.10
CA LYS A 114 9.88 3.27 1.73
C LYS A 114 8.91 3.97 0.78
N LEU A 115 9.29 4.15 -0.50
CA LEU A 115 8.45 4.79 -1.53
C LEU A 115 7.22 3.94 -1.90
N VAL A 116 7.38 2.62 -1.96
CA VAL A 116 6.31 1.69 -2.38
C VAL A 116 5.34 1.37 -1.25
N LYS A 117 5.81 1.37 0.01
CA LYS A 117 5.04 0.92 1.19
C LYS A 117 3.71 1.66 1.34
N ARG A 118 3.72 2.99 1.33
CA ARG A 118 2.51 3.79 1.63
C ARG A 118 1.41 3.63 0.57
N PRO A 119 1.70 3.74 -0.75
CA PRO A 119 0.73 3.41 -1.79
C PRO A 119 0.15 2.00 -1.65
N VAL A 120 0.99 0.98 -1.47
CA VAL A 120 0.55 -0.42 -1.32
C VAL A 120 -0.38 -0.60 -0.11
N MET A 121 -0.04 0.00 1.03
CA MET A 121 -0.86 -0.08 2.24
C MET A 121 -2.25 0.55 2.06
N THR A 122 -2.40 1.50 1.16
CA THR A 122 -3.65 2.23 0.96
C THR A 122 -4.48 1.75 -0.22
N THR A 123 -3.90 0.91 -1.10
CA THR A 123 -4.63 0.32 -2.23
C THR A 123 -5.87 -0.45 -1.79
N VAL A 124 -5.76 -1.25 -0.73
CA VAL A 124 -6.88 -2.02 -0.17
C VAL A 124 -8.02 -1.19 0.40
N TYR A 125 -7.81 0.14 0.54
CA TYR A 125 -8.81 1.10 1.01
C TYR A 125 -9.32 2.02 -0.11
N GLY A 126 -9.10 1.66 -1.37
CA GLY A 126 -9.64 2.40 -2.53
C GLY A 126 -8.85 3.66 -2.88
N VAL A 127 -7.53 3.66 -2.68
CA VAL A 127 -6.69 4.80 -3.11
C VAL A 127 -6.79 5.00 -4.62
N THR A 128 -6.96 6.25 -5.06
CA THR A 128 -6.92 6.62 -6.48
C THR A 128 -5.47 6.77 -6.96
N LEU A 129 -5.27 6.78 -8.28
CA LEU A 129 -3.96 7.05 -8.87
C LEU A 129 -3.37 8.41 -8.41
N SER A 130 -4.21 9.44 -8.34
CA SER A 130 -3.79 10.76 -7.83
C SER A 130 -3.46 10.72 -6.33
N GLY A 131 -4.22 9.95 -5.54
CA GLY A 131 -3.94 9.72 -4.12
C GLY A 131 -2.60 9.01 -3.90
N ALA A 132 -2.34 7.93 -4.64
CA ALA A 132 -1.08 7.19 -4.60
C ALA A 132 0.11 8.08 -5.01
N SER A 133 -0.06 8.89 -6.07
CA SER A 133 0.93 9.87 -6.51
C SER A 133 1.24 10.91 -5.42
N ALA A 134 0.22 11.44 -4.74
CA ALA A 134 0.40 12.37 -3.64
C ALA A 134 1.13 11.73 -2.44
N GLN A 135 0.87 10.46 -2.14
CA GLN A 135 1.56 9.72 -1.09
C GLN A 135 3.04 9.50 -1.41
N ILE A 136 3.38 9.16 -2.65
CA ILE A 136 4.77 9.06 -3.11
C ILE A 136 5.46 10.42 -2.95
N LYS A 137 4.81 11.51 -3.39
CA LYS A 137 5.34 12.87 -3.23
C LYS A 137 5.55 13.26 -1.77
N SER A 138 4.62 12.91 -0.88
CA SER A 138 4.78 13.13 0.57
C SER A 138 5.97 12.34 1.13
N THR A 139 6.14 11.09 0.70
CA THR A 139 7.27 10.26 1.14
C THR A 139 8.60 10.83 0.65
N ILE A 140 8.65 11.38 -0.57
CA ILE A 140 9.83 12.10 -1.08
C ILE A 140 10.15 13.32 -0.21
N LYS A 141 9.14 14.10 0.20
CA LYS A 141 9.36 15.24 1.12
C LYS A 141 9.95 14.79 2.47
N GLU A 142 9.46 13.67 3.02
CA GLU A 142 10.02 13.10 4.25
C GLU A 142 11.47 12.66 4.06
N ILE A 143 11.81 12.05 2.91
CA ILE A 143 13.20 11.67 2.59
C ILE A 143 14.11 12.91 2.52
N LEU A 144 13.64 14.00 1.90
CA LEU A 144 14.38 15.25 1.82
C LEU A 144 14.59 15.88 3.20
N GLU A 145 13.57 15.86 4.06
CA GLU A 145 13.64 16.40 5.42
C GLU A 145 14.52 15.54 6.33
N ASP A 146 14.46 14.21 6.21
CA ASP A 146 15.35 13.28 6.89
C ASP A 146 16.82 13.55 6.53
N HIS A 147 17.10 13.84 5.25
CA HIS A 147 18.44 14.20 4.79
C HIS A 147 18.89 15.56 5.35
N ARG A 148 18.00 16.57 5.36
CA ARG A 148 18.27 17.90 5.91
C ARG A 148 18.61 17.86 7.40
N THR A 149 17.90 17.04 8.16
CA THR A 149 18.07 16.92 9.62
C THR A 149 19.20 15.97 10.01
N ASN A 150 19.52 14.97 9.17
CA ASN A 150 20.55 13.97 9.42
C ASN A 150 21.51 13.83 8.22
N PRO A 151 22.35 14.83 7.92
CA PRO A 151 23.20 14.82 6.72
C PRO A 151 24.21 13.66 6.70
N GLN A 152 24.60 13.13 7.86
CA GLN A 152 25.49 11.96 7.94
C GLN A 152 24.84 10.63 7.51
N LYS A 153 23.51 10.59 7.34
CA LYS A 153 22.77 9.43 6.80
C LYS A 153 22.53 9.54 5.28
N ALA A 154 23.18 10.49 4.60
CA ALA A 154 22.97 10.75 3.18
C ALA A 154 23.11 9.49 2.31
N VAL A 155 22.02 9.10 1.65
CA VAL A 155 21.99 8.00 0.67
C VAL A 155 22.07 8.51 -0.77
N TYR A 156 21.74 9.78 -1.00
CA TYR A 156 21.60 10.37 -2.33
C TYR A 156 22.60 11.51 -2.55
N ASP A 157 23.12 11.61 -3.77
CA ASP A 157 23.93 12.74 -4.22
C ASP A 157 23.09 14.03 -4.35
N GLN A 158 23.77 15.18 -4.35
CA GLN A 158 23.15 16.51 -4.42
C GLN A 158 22.23 16.68 -5.65
N GLN A 159 22.66 16.16 -6.80
CA GLN A 159 21.88 16.23 -8.05
C GLN A 159 20.55 15.46 -7.95
N THR A 160 20.56 14.31 -7.28
CA THR A 160 19.36 13.50 -7.04
C THR A 160 18.41 14.22 -6.09
N LEU A 161 18.92 14.86 -5.05
CA LEU A 161 18.12 15.63 -4.09
C LEU A 161 17.44 16.84 -4.75
N GLU A 162 18.18 17.57 -5.58
CA GLU A 162 17.63 18.68 -6.37
C GLU A 162 16.51 18.19 -7.28
N ARG A 163 16.74 17.09 -8.02
CA ARG A 163 15.72 16.51 -8.90
C ARG A 163 14.51 16.00 -8.11
N LEU A 164 14.70 15.37 -6.94
CA LEU A 164 13.63 14.95 -6.04
C LEU A 164 12.76 16.14 -5.60
N SER A 165 13.40 17.26 -5.24
CA SER A 165 12.70 18.48 -4.80
C SER A 165 11.85 19.11 -5.91
N ALA A 166 12.28 18.98 -7.16
CA ALA A 166 11.61 19.52 -8.33
C ALA A 166 10.43 18.66 -8.84
N LEU A 167 10.24 17.43 -8.33
CA LEU A 167 9.19 16.53 -8.82
C LEU A 167 7.77 17.09 -8.60
N SER A 168 7.01 17.11 -9.68
CA SER A 168 5.58 17.45 -9.66
C SER A 168 4.72 16.22 -9.35
N LEU A 169 3.43 16.44 -9.07
CA LEU A 169 2.46 15.34 -8.96
C LEU A 169 2.36 14.54 -10.28
N SER A 170 2.53 15.20 -11.41
CA SER A 170 2.50 14.53 -12.71
C SER A 170 3.66 13.54 -12.87
N ASP A 171 4.83 13.86 -12.31
CA ASP A 171 6.01 12.99 -12.39
C ASP A 171 5.86 11.79 -11.45
N THR A 172 5.38 11.98 -10.22
CA THR A 172 5.13 10.88 -9.27
C THR A 172 3.98 9.97 -9.71
N THR A 173 3.15 10.40 -10.66
CA THR A 173 2.07 9.58 -11.24
C THR A 173 2.62 8.41 -12.03
N TYR A 174 3.79 8.56 -12.67
CA TYR A 174 4.47 7.46 -13.34
C TYR A 174 4.74 6.29 -12.38
N LEU A 175 5.41 6.57 -11.26
CA LEU A 175 5.72 5.54 -10.26
C LEU A 175 4.44 5.01 -9.61
N ALA A 176 3.47 5.88 -9.32
CA ALA A 176 2.18 5.47 -8.75
C ALA A 176 1.47 4.44 -9.64
N LYS A 177 1.44 4.68 -10.96
CA LYS A 177 0.85 3.75 -11.93
C LYS A 177 1.55 2.40 -11.86
N LYS A 178 2.88 2.37 -11.92
CA LYS A 178 3.65 1.12 -11.85
C LYS A 178 3.41 0.34 -10.55
N VAL A 179 3.29 1.05 -9.42
CA VAL A 179 2.97 0.43 -8.12
C VAL A 179 1.56 -0.16 -8.11
N LEU A 180 0.55 0.60 -8.56
CA LEU A 180 -0.85 0.15 -8.59
C LEU A 180 -1.06 -1.00 -9.58
N ASP A 181 -0.38 -0.99 -10.73
CA ASP A 181 -0.43 -2.09 -11.70
C ASP A 181 0.23 -3.35 -11.12
N SER A 182 1.35 -3.20 -10.39
CA SER A 182 2.08 -4.34 -9.80
C SER A 182 1.32 -5.01 -8.66
N ILE A 183 0.61 -4.23 -7.83
CA ILE A 183 -0.24 -4.79 -6.76
C ILE A 183 -1.49 -5.46 -7.34
N SER A 184 -2.08 -4.89 -8.39
CA SER A 184 -3.27 -5.47 -9.04
C SER A 184 -2.95 -6.83 -9.68
N GLU A 185 -1.75 -6.99 -10.23
CA GLU A 185 -1.28 -8.31 -10.71
C GLU A 185 -1.00 -9.30 -9.57
N LEU A 186 -0.41 -8.84 -8.48
CA LEU A 186 -0.05 -9.72 -7.35
C LEU A 186 -1.28 -10.18 -6.57
N PHE A 187 -2.34 -9.36 -6.51
CA PHE A 187 -3.58 -9.64 -5.79
C PHE A 187 -4.79 -9.49 -6.72
N ALA A 188 -4.76 -10.18 -7.87
CA ALA A 188 -5.84 -10.11 -8.86
C ALA A 188 -7.20 -10.50 -8.27
N HIS A 189 -7.25 -11.53 -7.42
CA HIS A 189 -8.49 -11.95 -6.77
C HIS A 189 -9.02 -10.92 -5.77
N ALA A 190 -8.12 -10.25 -5.03
CA ALA A 190 -8.52 -9.14 -4.16
C ALA A 190 -9.17 -8.02 -4.98
N LYS A 191 -8.61 -7.72 -6.16
CA LYS A 191 -9.14 -6.70 -7.07
C LYS A 191 -10.54 -7.06 -7.57
N GLN A 192 -10.77 -8.33 -7.91
CA GLN A 192 -12.10 -8.81 -8.31
C GLN A 192 -13.14 -8.64 -7.20
N ILE A 193 -12.77 -8.93 -5.94
CA ILE A 193 -13.66 -8.73 -4.79
C ILE A 193 -13.96 -7.24 -4.58
N GLU A 194 -12.95 -6.37 -4.67
CA GLU A 194 -13.11 -4.92 -4.56
C GLU A 194 -14.07 -4.38 -5.65
N GLU A 195 -13.88 -4.81 -6.90
CA GLU A 195 -14.73 -4.42 -8.03
C GLU A 195 -16.16 -4.92 -7.85
N TRP A 196 -16.33 -6.16 -7.39
CA TRP A 196 -17.65 -6.71 -7.09
C TRP A 196 -18.36 -5.90 -6.00
N LEU A 197 -17.68 -5.55 -4.90
CA LEU A 197 -18.24 -4.71 -3.83
C LEU A 197 -18.64 -3.32 -4.33
N LEU A 198 -17.78 -2.69 -5.15
CA LEU A 198 -18.03 -1.37 -5.70
C LEU A 198 -19.26 -1.37 -6.64
N GLN A 199 -19.36 -2.40 -7.50
CA GLN A 199 -20.48 -2.55 -8.41
C GLN A 199 -21.80 -2.79 -7.67
N ASN A 200 -21.80 -3.63 -6.62
CA ASN A 200 -22.99 -3.85 -5.79
C ASN A 200 -23.41 -2.58 -5.04
N THR A 201 -22.45 -1.85 -4.47
CA THR A 201 -22.72 -0.57 -3.79
C THR A 201 -23.33 0.43 -4.75
N ARG A 202 -22.78 0.56 -5.97
CA ARG A 202 -23.33 1.43 -7.01
C ARG A 202 -24.78 1.04 -7.33
N ARG A 203 -25.08 -0.25 -7.48
CA ARG A 203 -26.45 -0.74 -7.75
C ARG A 203 -27.41 -0.41 -6.62
N MET A 204 -26.99 -0.56 -5.36
CA MET A 204 -27.82 -0.21 -4.21
C MET A 204 -28.12 1.29 -4.18
N LEU A 205 -27.11 2.14 -4.41
CA LEU A 205 -27.26 3.59 -4.43
C LEU A 205 -28.11 4.11 -5.60
N THR A 206 -28.09 3.40 -6.73
CA THR A 206 -28.90 3.73 -7.91
C THR A 206 -30.16 2.87 -8.02
N SER A 207 -30.56 2.19 -6.94
CA SER A 207 -31.78 1.38 -6.94
C SER A 207 -33.01 2.26 -6.73
N TYR A 208 -34.10 1.89 -7.40
CA TYR A 208 -35.39 2.54 -7.27
C TYR A 208 -36.39 1.52 -6.70
N SER A 209 -37.31 1.99 -5.85
CA SER A 209 -38.43 1.15 -5.42
C SER A 209 -39.38 0.90 -6.61
N VAL A 210 -40.04 -0.25 -6.62
CA VAL A 210 -41.00 -0.61 -7.68
C VAL A 210 -42.07 0.45 -7.84
N HIS A 211 -42.63 0.94 -6.72
CA HIS A 211 -43.65 2.00 -6.75
C HIS A 211 -43.16 3.31 -7.37
N LEU A 212 -41.88 3.66 -7.18
CA LEU A 212 -41.31 4.85 -7.81
C LEU A 212 -41.14 4.63 -9.32
N LEU A 213 -40.76 3.42 -9.74
CA LEU A 213 -40.69 3.08 -11.16
C LEU A 213 -42.07 3.13 -11.82
N ASP A 214 -43.09 2.52 -11.20
CA ASP A 214 -44.48 2.55 -11.69
C ASP A 214 -44.99 4.00 -11.82
N TYR A 215 -44.70 4.84 -10.80
CA TYR A 215 -45.06 6.25 -10.83
C TYR A 215 -44.36 7.01 -11.95
N LEU A 216 -43.06 6.78 -12.15
CA LEU A 216 -42.27 7.44 -13.19
C LEU A 216 -42.70 7.00 -14.59
N GLU A 217 -42.97 5.72 -14.80
CA GLU A 217 -43.47 5.21 -16.08
C GLU A 217 -44.82 5.82 -16.44
N ALA A 218 -45.73 5.94 -15.46
CA ALA A 218 -47.06 6.52 -15.67
C ALA A 218 -47.06 8.05 -15.85
N ASN A 219 -46.22 8.77 -15.10
CA ASN A 219 -46.30 10.25 -15.00
C ASN A 219 -45.16 10.98 -15.72
N ASN A 220 -44.01 10.34 -15.94
CA ASN A 220 -42.85 10.95 -16.60
C ASN A 220 -41.99 9.92 -17.37
N PRO A 221 -42.51 9.32 -18.45
CA PRO A 221 -41.85 8.22 -19.16
C PRO A 221 -40.49 8.60 -19.76
N LYS A 222 -40.31 9.85 -20.17
CA LYS A 222 -39.00 10.35 -20.65
C LYS A 222 -37.92 10.30 -19.56
N LEU A 223 -38.29 10.63 -18.33
CA LEU A 223 -37.37 10.57 -17.20
C LEU A 223 -37.06 9.11 -16.85
N TYR A 224 -38.07 8.23 -16.85
CA TYR A 224 -37.89 6.79 -16.65
C TYR A 224 -36.85 6.19 -17.61
N GLU A 225 -36.98 6.43 -18.92
CA GLU A 225 -36.02 5.94 -19.93
C GLU A 225 -34.59 6.49 -19.74
N THR A 226 -34.46 7.68 -19.15
CA THR A 226 -33.15 8.32 -18.93
C THR A 226 -32.45 7.78 -17.68
N ILE A 227 -33.20 7.53 -16.60
CA ILE A 227 -32.62 7.25 -15.28
C ILE A 227 -32.63 5.77 -14.91
N TYR A 228 -33.57 5.00 -15.48
CA TYR A 228 -33.71 3.59 -15.18
C TYR A 228 -32.91 2.75 -16.17
N THR A 229 -32.03 1.90 -15.64
CA THR A 229 -31.32 0.90 -16.43
C THR A 229 -31.62 -0.47 -15.84
N ARG A 230 -32.11 -1.40 -16.66
CA ARG A 230 -32.37 -2.77 -16.22
C ARG A 230 -31.05 -3.40 -15.75
N PRO A 231 -30.97 -3.89 -14.50
CA PRO A 231 -29.73 -4.47 -14.00
C PRO A 231 -29.39 -5.74 -14.79
N VAL A 232 -28.15 -5.82 -15.27
CA VAL A 232 -27.62 -7.01 -15.94
C VAL A 232 -27.16 -8.01 -14.87
N SER A 233 -27.43 -9.30 -15.07
CA SER A 233 -27.01 -10.34 -14.12
C SER A 233 -25.48 -10.35 -13.97
N PHE A 234 -24.99 -10.36 -12.73
CA PHE A 234 -23.61 -10.73 -12.41
C PHE A 234 -23.57 -12.24 -12.22
N ARG A 235 -23.73 -12.99 -13.30
CA ARG A 235 -23.10 -14.32 -13.29
C ARG A 235 -21.62 -14.09 -13.58
N PRO A 236 -20.70 -14.68 -12.78
CA PRO A 236 -19.31 -14.79 -13.21
C PRO A 236 -19.22 -15.51 -14.55
#